data_AF-A0A817N9X9-F1
#
_entry.id   AF-A0A817N9X9-F1
#
_cell.length_a   1.000
_cell.length_b   1.000
_cell.length_c   1.000
_cell.angle_alpha   90.00
_cell.angle_beta   90.00
_cell.angle_gamma   90.00
#
_symmetry.space_group_name_H-M   'P 1'
#
loop_
_entity.id
_entity.type
_entity.pdbx_description
1 polymer ?
#
loop_
_entity_poly.entity_id
_entity_poly.type
_entity_poly.pdbx_seq_one_letter_code
_entity_poly.pdbx_strand_id
1 'polypeptide(L)'
;TQAAILVDILADTELILASDRRFLLGNWITDALQFAQTETDIHFYNFNAKLQISIWGNNYTLGLFDYANKFWAGMIQDYYAQRWYVFFDVVMKSLIEGHPIDPKHLGERLFLEAELLFFMLDTKKYPTTTT
;
A
#
# COMPACT_ATOMS: atom_id res chain seq x y z
N THR A 1 -5.08 21.06 8.42
CA THR A 1 -6.46 20.54 8.18
C THR A 1 -6.57 19.16 8.83
N GLN A 2 -7.77 18.59 8.98
CA GLN A 2 -7.91 17.22 9.51
C GLN A 2 -7.19 16.17 8.65
N ALA A 3 -7.15 16.37 7.33
CA ALA A 3 -6.38 15.52 6.41
C ALA A 3 -4.88 15.52 6.72
N ALA A 4 -4.29 16.68 7.04
CA ALA A 4 -2.88 16.78 7.42
C ALA A 4 -2.59 16.02 8.73
N ILE A 5 -3.47 16.12 9.73
CA ILE A 5 -3.32 15.40 11.00
C ILE A 5 -3.30 13.88 10.77
N LEU A 6 -4.17 13.37 9.90
CA LEU A 6 -4.17 11.94 9.59
C LEU A 6 -2.85 11.49 8.94
N VAL A 7 -2.33 12.30 8.01
CA VAL A 7 -1.04 12.02 7.35
C VAL A 7 0.11 12.01 8.36
N ASP A 8 0.12 12.95 9.31
CA ASP A 8 1.12 12.99 10.38
C ASP A 8 1.04 11.73 11.26
N ILE A 9 -0.17 11.29 11.62
CA ILE A 9 -0.37 10.04 12.38
C ILE A 9 0.16 8.83 11.62
N LEU A 10 -0.05 8.76 10.30
CA LEU A 10 0.47 7.67 9.48
C LEU A 10 2.00 7.70 9.41
N ALA A 11 2.61 8.88 9.33
CA ALA A 11 4.06 9.04 9.36
C ALA A 11 4.66 8.62 10.72
N ASP A 12 4.02 9.01 11.83
CA ASP A 12 4.43 8.58 13.18
C ASP A 12 4.28 7.06 13.35
N THR A 13 3.20 6.49 12.81
CA THR A 13 2.96 5.03 12.84
C THR A 13 4.03 4.27 12.06
N GLU A 14 4.42 4.76 10.87
CA GLU A 14 5.53 4.22 10.09
C GLU A 14 6.83 4.21 10.90
N LEU A 15 7.15 5.32 11.58
CA LEU A 15 8.36 5.44 12.40
C LEU A 15 8.36 4.45 13.58
N ILE A 16 7.24 4.32 14.30
CA ILE A 16 7.10 3.38 15.42
C ILE A 16 7.28 1.93 14.94
N LEU A 17 6.69 1.57 13.78
CA LEU A 17 6.83 0.22 13.24
C LEU A 17 8.26 -0.05 12.74
N ALA A 18 8.97 0.97 12.24
CA ALA A 18 10.33 0.85 11.76
C ALA A 18 11.35 0.55 12.88
N SER A 19 10.99 0.78 14.14
CA SER A 19 11.89 0.55 15.28
C SER A 19 12.05 -0.93 15.66
N ASP A 20 11.27 -1.84 15.09
CA ASP A 20 11.33 -3.27 15.40
C ASP A 20 11.31 -4.14 14.14
N ARG A 21 12.31 -5.02 14.02
CA ARG A 21 12.52 -5.87 12.84
C ARG A 21 11.28 -6.68 12.47
N ARG A 22 10.46 -7.08 13.45
CA ARG A 22 9.27 -7.92 13.23
C ARG A 22 8.16 -7.19 12.45
N PHE A 23 8.23 -5.87 12.36
CA PHE A 23 7.25 -5.03 11.67
C PHE A 23 7.79 -4.42 10.38
N LEU A 24 8.89 -4.93 9.82
CA LEU A 24 9.43 -4.41 8.55
C LEU A 24 8.91 -5.20 7.35
N LEU A 25 8.27 -4.52 6.39
CA LEU A 25 7.85 -5.13 5.12
C LEU A 25 9.04 -5.72 4.34
N GLY A 26 10.23 -5.11 4.48
CA GLY A 26 11.43 -5.58 3.80
C GLY A 26 11.81 -7.01 4.16
N ASN A 27 11.51 -7.48 5.38
CA ASN A 27 11.78 -8.87 5.75
C ASN A 27 10.88 -9.83 4.97
N TRP A 28 9.59 -9.55 4.90
CA TRP A 28 8.63 -10.35 4.13
C TRP A 28 8.98 -10.43 2.64
N ILE A 29 9.29 -9.29 2.02
CA ILE A 29 9.67 -9.25 0.60
C ILE A 29 11.01 -9.99 0.39
N THR A 30 11.99 -9.77 1.28
CA THR A 30 13.29 -10.43 1.15
C THR A 30 13.16 -11.95 1.28
N ASP A 31 12.34 -12.45 2.21
CA ASP A 31 12.08 -13.87 2.37
C ASP A 31 11.41 -14.47 1.12
N ALA A 32 10.44 -13.78 0.51
CA ALA A 32 9.83 -14.20 -0.74
C ALA A 32 10.84 -14.25 -1.90
N LEU A 33 11.77 -13.29 -1.96
CA LEU A 33 12.78 -13.23 -3.01
C LEU A 33 13.85 -14.33 -2.92
N GLN A 34 13.99 -15.02 -1.78
CA GLN A 34 14.91 -16.17 -1.66
C GLN A 34 14.53 -17.35 -2.56
N PHE A 35 13.26 -17.40 -3.01
CA PHE A 35 12.77 -18.44 -3.91
C PHE A 35 12.99 -18.11 -5.40
N ALA A 36 13.50 -16.91 -5.71
CA ALA A 36 13.71 -16.46 -7.09
C ALA A 36 15.03 -17.01 -7.67
N GLN A 37 14.99 -17.56 -8.89
CA GLN A 37 16.18 -18.06 -9.60
C GLN A 37 16.58 -17.17 -10.79
N THR A 38 15.62 -16.41 -11.31
CA THR A 38 15.78 -15.51 -12.46
C THR A 38 15.26 -14.12 -12.16
N GLU A 39 15.59 -13.13 -13.00
CA GLU A 39 15.03 -11.78 -12.89
C GLU A 39 13.50 -11.78 -13.02
N THR A 40 12.97 -12.63 -13.90
CA THR A 40 11.52 -12.84 -14.04
C THR A 40 10.90 -13.35 -12.73
N ASP A 41 11.57 -14.27 -12.04
CA ASP A 41 11.10 -14.77 -10.73
C ASP A 41 11.14 -13.68 -9.66
N ILE A 42 12.13 -12.77 -9.69
CA ILE A 42 12.20 -11.65 -8.75
C ILE A 42 10.95 -10.77 -8.88
N HIS A 43 10.56 -10.41 -10.10
CA HIS A 43 9.34 -9.66 -10.33
C HIS A 43 8.10 -10.43 -9.90
N PHE A 44 8.03 -11.73 -10.23
CA PHE A 44 6.92 -12.59 -9.86
C PHE A 44 6.74 -12.71 -8.34
N TYR A 45 7.80 -13.03 -7.60
CA TYR A 45 7.73 -13.21 -6.15
C TYR A 45 7.51 -11.88 -5.41
N ASN A 46 8.10 -10.77 -5.88
CA ASN A 46 7.83 -9.45 -5.30
C ASN A 46 6.35 -9.08 -5.46
N PHE A 47 5.82 -9.19 -6.68
CA PHE A 47 4.41 -8.92 -6.96
C PHE A 47 3.48 -9.79 -6.10
N ASN A 48 3.72 -11.11 -6.04
CA ASN A 48 2.88 -12.02 -5.25
C ASN A 48 2.97 -11.77 -3.74
N ALA A 49 4.16 -11.45 -3.22
CA ALA A 49 4.34 -11.13 -1.81
C ALA A 49 3.53 -9.89 -1.40
N LYS A 50 3.48 -8.88 -2.26
CA LYS A 50 2.68 -7.67 -2.05
C LYS A 50 1.19 -7.90 -2.29
N LEU A 51 0.83 -8.64 -3.34
CA LEU A 51 -0.55 -9.01 -3.66
C LEU A 51 -1.23 -9.68 -2.47
N GLN A 52 -0.56 -10.67 -1.85
CA GLN A 52 -1.13 -11.45 -0.75
C GLN A 52 -1.54 -10.59 0.45
N ILE A 53 -0.75 -9.56 0.80
CA ILE A 53 -0.99 -8.72 1.99
C ILE A 53 -1.80 -7.45 1.70
N SER A 54 -2.24 -7.26 0.45
CA SER A 54 -3.03 -6.10 0.00
C SER A 54 -4.39 -6.54 -0.53
N ILE A 55 -4.57 -6.62 -1.85
CA ILE A 55 -5.83 -6.97 -2.50
C ILE A 55 -6.09 -8.48 -2.58
N TRP A 56 -5.12 -9.28 -2.12
CA TRP A 56 -5.11 -10.74 -2.02
C TRP A 56 -5.11 -11.49 -3.36
N GLY A 57 -5.87 -11.04 -4.36
CA GLY A 57 -5.97 -11.67 -5.67
C GLY A 57 -6.40 -10.72 -6.78
N ASN A 58 -6.40 -11.23 -8.01
CA ASN A 58 -6.72 -10.46 -9.22
C ASN A 58 -8.22 -10.18 -9.44
N ASN A 59 -9.09 -10.72 -8.60
CA ASN A 59 -10.52 -10.55 -8.74
C ASN A 59 -11.07 -9.58 -7.68
N TYR A 60 -11.17 -8.32 -8.10
CA TYR A 60 -11.71 -7.23 -7.29
C TYR A 60 -13.17 -7.50 -6.81
N THR A 61 -13.91 -8.42 -7.46
CA THR A 61 -15.30 -8.74 -7.09
C THR A 61 -15.43 -9.72 -5.92
N LEU A 62 -14.36 -10.40 -5.52
CA LEU A 62 -14.40 -11.35 -4.40
C LEU A 62 -14.41 -10.67 -3.02
N GLY A 63 -14.14 -9.35 -2.96
CA GLY A 63 -14.20 -8.59 -1.71
C GLY A 63 -13.12 -8.95 -0.69
N LEU A 64 -11.99 -9.52 -1.13
CA LEU A 64 -10.88 -9.95 -0.27
C LEU A 64 -9.85 -8.83 0.00
N PHE A 65 -10.24 -7.57 -0.21
CA PHE A 65 -9.39 -6.41 0.07
C PHE A 65 -8.97 -6.38 1.51
N ASP A 66 -7.67 -6.14 1.71
CA ASP A 66 -7.07 -6.01 3.02
C ASP A 66 -7.29 -7.24 3.92
N TYR A 67 -7.67 -8.40 3.36
CA TYR A 67 -7.98 -9.61 4.14
C TYR A 67 -6.78 -10.08 4.96
N ALA A 68 -5.59 -10.06 4.36
CA ALA A 68 -4.33 -10.39 5.03
C ALA A 68 -3.48 -9.13 5.31
N ASN A 69 -4.14 -8.01 5.64
CA ASN A 69 -3.45 -6.76 5.98
C ASN A 69 -2.37 -6.94 7.06
N LYS A 70 -1.40 -6.02 7.04
CA LYS A 70 -0.29 -5.96 7.99
C LYS A 70 0.01 -4.50 8.32
N PHE A 71 0.20 -4.23 9.60
CA PHE A 71 0.76 -2.96 10.07
C PHE A 71 2.28 -3.11 10.10
N TRP A 72 2.90 -2.95 8.94
CA TRP A 72 4.36 -3.00 8.77
C TRP A 72 4.89 -1.65 8.26
N ALA A 73 6.06 -1.26 8.72
CA ALA A 73 6.82 -0.18 8.10
C ALA A 73 7.09 -0.53 6.63
N GLY A 74 6.86 0.44 5.76
CA GLY A 74 6.74 0.31 4.32
C GLY A 74 5.29 0.23 3.84
N MET A 75 4.46 -0.59 4.49
CA MET A 75 3.03 -0.67 4.15
C MET A 75 2.28 0.62 4.52
N ILE A 76 2.58 1.21 5.67
CA ILE A 76 1.90 2.43 6.12
C ILE A 76 2.14 3.55 5.12
N GLN A 77 3.40 3.79 4.74
CA GLN A 77 3.76 4.85 3.81
C GLN A 77 3.32 4.59 2.36
N ASP A 78 3.61 3.40 1.81
CA ASP A 78 3.50 3.19 0.36
C ASP A 78 2.18 2.53 -0.08
N TYR A 79 1.40 1.99 0.85
CA TYR A 79 0.08 1.42 0.55
C TYR A 79 -1.05 2.21 1.24
N TYR A 80 -1.06 2.28 2.57
CA TYR A 80 -2.19 2.89 3.28
C TYR A 80 -2.24 4.41 3.14
N ALA A 81 -1.11 5.12 3.27
CA ALA A 81 -1.09 6.57 3.11
C ALA A 81 -1.42 7.00 1.68
N GLN A 82 -0.96 6.25 0.67
CA GLN A 82 -1.32 6.51 -0.73
C GLN A 82 -2.83 6.43 -0.97
N ARG A 83 -3.52 5.46 -0.36
CA ARG A 83 -5.00 5.37 -0.43
C ARG A 83 -5.67 6.59 0.20
N TRP A 84 -5.15 7.08 1.33
CA TRP A 84 -5.65 8.31 1.95
C TRP A 84 -5.40 9.56 1.11
N TYR A 85 -4.25 9.68 0.46
CA TYR A 85 -3.99 10.79 -0.46
C TYR A 85 -4.97 10.82 -1.64
N VAL A 86 -5.20 9.66 -2.29
CA VAL A 86 -6.19 9.54 -3.37
C VAL A 86 -7.59 9.90 -2.86
N PHE A 87 -7.98 9.39 -1.70
CA PHE A 87 -9.28 9.70 -1.10
C PHE A 87 -9.44 11.20 -0.85
N PHE A 88 -8.48 11.85 -0.21
CA PHE A 88 -8.55 13.29 0.06
C PHE A 88 -8.59 14.13 -1.21
N ASP A 89 -7.83 13.76 -2.24
CA ASP A 89 -7.86 14.44 -3.54
C ASP A 89 -9.26 14.36 -4.17
N VAL A 90 -9.88 13.18 -4.20
CA VAL A 90 -11.24 12.99 -4.74
C VAL A 90 -12.29 13.77 -3.93
N VAL A 91 -12.22 13.71 -2.60
CA VAL A 91 -13.16 14.41 -1.70
C VAL A 91 -13.04 15.92 -1.86
N MET A 92 -11.81 16.44 -1.90
CA MET A 92 -11.56 17.89 -2.03
C MET A 92 -12.04 18.41 -3.39
N LYS A 93 -11.80 17.67 -4.49
CA LYS A 93 -12.33 18.02 -5.82
C LYS A 93 -13.85 18.05 -5.83
N SER A 94 -14.48 17.00 -5.31
CA SER A 94 -15.95 16.91 -5.22
C SER A 94 -16.55 18.07 -4.43
N LEU A 95 -15.89 18.46 -3.33
CA LEU A 95 -16.31 19.58 -2.49
C LEU A 95 -16.19 20.94 -3.21
N ILE A 96 -15.08 21.18 -3.92
CA ILE A 96 -14.83 22.43 -4.65
C ILE A 96 -15.79 22.57 -5.84
N GLU A 97 -16.02 21.48 -6.57
CA GLU A 97 -16.85 21.46 -7.77
C GLU A 97 -18.35 21.32 -7.46
N GLY A 98 -18.70 20.96 -6.22
CA GLY A 98 -20.09 20.90 -5.76
C GLY A 98 -20.87 19.68 -6.24
N HIS A 99 -20.20 18.55 -6.44
CA HIS A 99 -20.84 17.29 -6.84
C HIS A 99 -20.64 16.20 -5.78
N PRO A 100 -21.52 15.18 -5.70
CA PRO A 100 -21.31 14.04 -4.82
C PRO A 100 -20.10 13.20 -5.28
N ILE A 101 -19.45 12.52 -4.34
CA ILE A 101 -18.36 11.58 -4.65
C ILE A 101 -18.93 10.42 -5.47
N ASP A 102 -18.32 10.11 -6.61
CA ASP A 102 -18.60 8.89 -7.37
C ASP A 102 -17.80 7.72 -6.78
N PRO A 103 -18.44 6.72 -6.15
CA PRO A 103 -17.75 5.59 -5.54
C PRO A 103 -17.00 4.73 -6.56
N LYS A 104 -17.48 4.65 -7.81
CA LYS A 104 -16.83 3.88 -8.86
C LYS A 104 -15.53 4.55 -9.27
N HIS A 105 -15.58 5.85 -9.53
CA HIS A 105 -14.39 6.63 -9.85
C HIS A 105 -13.34 6.59 -8.72
N LEU A 106 -13.78 6.74 -7.45
CA LEU A 106 -12.89 6.60 -6.30
C LEU A 106 -12.24 5.21 -6.24
N GLY A 107 -13.03 4.15 -6.42
CA GLY A 107 -12.52 2.77 -6.42
C GLY A 107 -11.49 2.52 -7.53
N GLU A 108 -11.74 3.01 -8.74
CA GLU A 108 -10.80 2.90 -9.86
C GLU A 108 -9.48 3.62 -9.59
N ARG A 109 -9.52 4.82 -9.01
CA ARG A 109 -8.31 5.57 -8.64
C ARG A 109 -7.54 4.93 -7.49
N LEU A 110 -8.23 4.44 -6.46
CA LEU A 110 -7.59 3.73 -5.36
C LEU A 110 -6.83 2.51 -5.86
N PHE A 111 -7.47 1.69 -6.71
CA PHE A 111 -6.84 0.52 -7.27
C PHE A 111 -5.65 0.86 -8.17
N LEU A 112 -5.84 1.75 -9.14
CA LEU A 112 -4.79 2.05 -10.13
C LEU A 112 -3.62 2.79 -9.50
N GLU A 113 -3.88 3.88 -8.79
CA GLU A 113 -2.83 4.75 -8.27
C GLU A 113 -2.18 4.13 -7.03
N ALA A 114 -2.94 3.87 -5.96
CA ALA A 114 -2.36 3.49 -4.68
C ALA A 114 -1.99 2.00 -4.61
N GLU A 115 -2.86 1.10 -5.06
CA GLU A 115 -2.69 -0.34 -4.83
C GLU A 115 -1.82 -0.99 -5.92
N LEU A 116 -2.04 -0.66 -7.19
CA LEU A 116 -1.33 -1.25 -8.33
C LEU A 116 -0.01 -0.55 -8.62
N LEU A 117 -0.02 0.74 -8.94
CA LEU A 117 1.17 1.46 -9.42
C LEU A 117 2.14 1.76 -8.29
N PHE A 118 1.67 2.36 -7.19
CA PHE A 118 2.54 2.77 -6.09
C PHE A 118 3.00 1.60 -5.21
N PHE A 119 2.23 0.51 -5.14
CA PHE A 119 2.54 -0.59 -4.26
C PHE A 119 2.95 -1.87 -5.00
N MET A 120 2.03 -2.56 -5.68
CA MET A 120 2.29 -3.91 -6.21
C MET A 120 3.32 -3.95 -7.35
N LEU A 121 3.27 -3.00 -8.29
CA LEU A 121 4.19 -2.95 -9.44
C LEU A 121 5.51 -2.22 -9.12
N ASP A 122 5.58 -1.51 -8.00
CA ASP A 122 6.79 -0.81 -7.59
C ASP A 122 7.91 -1.80 -7.25
N THR A 123 9.13 -1.47 -7.66
CA THR A 123 10.35 -2.24 -7.40
C THR A 123 11.19 -1.68 -6.25
N LYS A 124 10.66 -0.67 -5.53
CA LYS A 124 11.27 -0.13 -4.31
C LYS A 124 11.69 -1.25 -3.35
N LYS A 125 12.92 -1.13 -2.86
CA LYS A 125 13.48 -1.99 -1.82
C LYS A 125 13.13 -1.42 -0.45
N TYR A 126 12.70 -2.29 0.45
CA TYR A 126 12.32 -1.92 1.81
C TYR A 126 13.41 -2.35 2.80
N PRO A 127 13.67 -1.57 3.87
CA PRO A 127 14.66 -1.92 4.88
C PRO A 127 14.36 -3.25 5.58
N THR A 128 15.41 -4.01 5.89
CA THR A 128 15.38 -5.22 6.74
C THR A 128 16.02 -4.98 8.12
N THR A 129 16.58 -3.78 8.32
CA THR A 129 17.15 -3.29 9.56
C THR A 129 16.30 -2.16 10.13
N THR A 130 16.18 -2.11 11.44
CA THR A 130 15.42 -1.08 12.16
C THR A 130 16.10 0.28 12.08
N THR A 131 15.32 1.34 12.25
CA THR A 131 15.79 2.74 12.35
C THR A 131 15.15 3.44 13.52
#